data_AF-A0A965S6A7-F1
#
_entry.id   AF-A0A965S6A7-F1
#
_cell.length_a   1.000
_cell.length_b   1.000
_cell.length_c   1.000
_cell.angle_alpha   90.00
_cell.angle_beta   90.00
_cell.angle_gamma   90.00
#
_symmetry.space_group_name_H-M   'P 1'
#
loop_
_entity.id
_entity.type
_entity.pdbx_description
1 polymer ?
#
loop_
_entity_poly.entity_id
_entity_poly.type
_entity_poly.pdbx_seq_one_letter_code
_entity_poly.pdbx_strand_id
1 'polypeptide(L)'
;MKYRILLLFFCFDLYVFAQRIQNANYSTLGYITSDGKVQDANYRTLGYIATDGKVQDANYRTLGYIGFDGKIQDVNYRTLGYIQDSKVQDNNYRTIGYFDNGRLQDANYKTIGYFEGIKARWAASAVFFFFF
;
A
#
# COMPACT_ATOMS: atom_id res chain seq x y z
N MET A 1 -23.02 13.40 -50.05
CA MET A 1 -22.10 14.05 -49.08
C MET A 1 -21.50 12.95 -48.21
N LYS A 2 -20.17 12.80 -48.22
CA LYS A 2 -19.43 11.73 -47.52
C LYS A 2 -19.12 12.20 -46.09
N TYR A 3 -19.67 11.54 -45.06
CA TYR A 3 -19.29 11.79 -43.67
C TYR A 3 -17.93 11.14 -43.39
N ARG A 4 -16.92 11.96 -43.11
CA ARG A 4 -15.61 11.53 -42.62
C ARG A 4 -15.72 11.40 -41.09
N ILE A 5 -15.61 10.17 -40.57
CA ILE A 5 -15.48 9.92 -39.14
C ILE A 5 -14.06 10.36 -38.73
N LEU A 6 -13.99 11.41 -37.92
CA LEU A 6 -12.77 11.87 -37.26
C LEU A 6 -12.56 10.99 -36.03
N LEU A 7 -11.59 10.07 -36.12
CA LEU A 7 -11.19 9.19 -35.02
C LEU A 7 -10.34 10.02 -34.04
N LEU A 8 -10.99 10.48 -32.98
CA LEU A 8 -10.36 11.26 -31.90
C LEU A 8 -9.59 10.27 -31.01
N PHE A 9 -8.28 10.20 -31.20
CA PHE A 9 -7.37 9.40 -30.38
C PHE A 9 -7.34 10.04 -28.98
N PHE A 10 -8.18 9.54 -28.07
CA PHE A 10 -8.16 9.92 -26.67
C PHE A 10 -6.91 9.27 -26.04
N CYS A 11 -5.76 9.92 -26.17
CA CYS A 11 -4.56 9.57 -25.43
C CYS A 11 -4.84 9.88 -23.97
N PHE A 12 -5.38 8.89 -23.25
CA PHE A 12 -5.56 8.95 -21.81
C PHE A 12 -4.14 8.90 -21.22
N ASP A 13 -3.56 10.06 -20.94
CA ASP A 13 -2.32 10.15 -20.18
C ASP A 13 -2.57 9.48 -18.82
N LEU A 14 -2.12 8.23 -18.70
CA LEU A 14 -2.06 7.51 -17.44
C LEU A 14 -1.00 8.21 -16.58
N TYR A 15 -1.44 9.22 -15.85
CA TYR A 15 -0.69 9.79 -14.75
C TYR A 15 -0.47 8.71 -13.69
N VAL A 16 0.66 8.00 -13.81
CA VAL A 16 1.17 7.13 -12.75
C VAL A 16 1.77 8.03 -11.68
N PHE A 17 0.92 8.66 -10.86
CA PHE A 17 1.38 9.35 -9.67
C PHE A 17 1.84 8.28 -8.66
N ALA A 18 3.13 8.30 -8.33
CA ALA A 18 3.61 7.62 -7.14
C ALA A 18 2.90 8.26 -5.94
N GLN A 19 2.24 7.43 -5.15
CA GLN A 19 1.40 7.84 -4.04
C GLN A 19 2.25 7.89 -2.77
N ARG A 20 2.03 8.89 -1.92
CA ARG A 20 2.97 9.23 -0.84
C ARG A 20 2.51 8.69 0.51
N ILE A 21 3.45 8.19 1.31
CA ILE A 21 3.27 7.86 2.73
C ILE A 21 4.04 8.90 3.54
N GLN A 22 3.38 9.52 4.51
CA GLN A 22 3.96 10.52 5.40
C GLN A 22 3.80 10.08 6.85
N ASN A 23 4.70 10.54 7.73
CA ASN A 23 4.53 10.40 9.17
C ASN A 23 3.60 11.49 9.74
N ALA A 24 3.35 11.45 11.05
CA ALA A 24 2.52 12.43 11.76
C ALA A 24 3.00 13.89 11.65
N ASN A 25 4.29 14.11 11.38
CA ASN A 25 4.89 15.43 11.16
C ASN A 25 4.88 15.83 9.67
N TYR A 26 4.12 15.13 8.83
CA TYR A 26 4.07 15.31 7.38
C TYR A 26 5.40 15.12 6.64
N SER A 27 6.44 14.61 7.30
CA SER A 27 7.66 14.20 6.62
C SER A 27 7.36 12.94 5.82
N THR A 28 7.88 12.87 4.59
CA THR A 28 7.66 11.71 3.73
C THR A 28 8.46 10.52 4.25
N LEU A 29 7.79 9.39 4.44
CA LEU A 29 8.43 8.10 4.76
C LEU A 29 8.81 7.37 3.48
N GLY A 30 7.95 7.44 2.47
CA GLY A 30 8.17 6.75 1.21
C GLY A 30 7.04 6.95 0.21
N TYR A 31 7.13 6.18 -0.87
CA TYR A 31 6.21 6.22 -2.00
C TYR A 31 5.78 4.81 -2.38
N ILE A 32 4.55 4.66 -2.87
CA ILE A 32 4.04 3.46 -3.51
C ILE A 32 3.57 3.82 -4.91
N THR A 33 4.13 3.18 -5.92
CA THR A 33 3.69 3.37 -7.31
C THR A 33 2.44 2.52 -7.61
N SER A 34 1.73 2.82 -8.69
CA SER A 34 0.50 2.08 -9.05
C SER A 34 0.74 0.61 -9.40
N ASP A 35 1.96 0.26 -9.82
CA ASP A 35 2.42 -1.10 -10.08
C ASP A 35 2.94 -1.81 -8.81
N GLY A 36 2.86 -1.17 -7.64
CA GLY A 36 3.14 -1.78 -6.34
C GLY A 36 4.59 -1.69 -5.90
N LYS A 37 5.45 -0.92 -6.58
CA LYS A 37 6.82 -0.66 -6.12
C LYS A 37 6.76 0.25 -4.89
N VAL A 38 7.43 -0.16 -3.82
CA VAL A 38 7.58 0.60 -2.58
C VAL A 38 8.97 1.21 -2.54
N GLN A 39 9.05 2.51 -2.27
CA GLN A 39 10.30 3.26 -2.19
C GLN A 39 10.40 4.05 -0.88
N ASP A 40 11.63 4.30 -0.41
CA ASP A 40 11.88 5.22 0.70
C ASP A 40 11.72 6.69 0.27
N ALA A 41 11.88 7.62 1.22
CA ALA A 41 11.82 9.06 0.97
C ALA A 41 12.88 9.58 -0.02
N ASN A 42 13.96 8.82 -0.27
CA ASN A 42 15.01 9.12 -1.24
C ASN A 42 14.81 8.37 -2.57
N TYR A 43 13.61 7.80 -2.80
CA TYR A 43 13.27 7.00 -3.99
C TYR A 43 14.07 5.71 -4.16
N ARG A 44 14.77 5.23 -3.13
CA ARG A 44 15.39 3.89 -3.16
C ARG A 44 14.31 2.83 -3.02
N THR A 45 14.35 1.80 -3.86
CA THR A 45 13.40 0.68 -3.79
C THR A 45 13.57 -0.07 -2.48
N LEU A 46 12.49 -0.24 -1.72
CA LEU A 46 12.42 -1.10 -0.54
C LEU A 46 11.89 -2.48 -0.91
N GLY A 47 10.95 -2.53 -1.86
CA GLY A 47 10.36 -3.78 -2.31
C GLY A 47 9.16 -3.59 -3.22
N TYR A 48 8.35 -4.64 -3.33
CA TYR A 48 7.22 -4.73 -4.24
C TYR A 48 6.03 -5.41 -3.55
N ILE A 49 4.83 -4.90 -3.82
CA ILE A 49 3.55 -5.50 -3.42
C ILE A 49 2.81 -5.85 -4.71
N ALA A 50 2.78 -7.14 -5.04
CA ALA A 50 2.10 -7.62 -6.23
C ALA A 50 0.57 -7.59 -6.07
N THR A 51 -0.14 -7.55 -7.19
CA THR A 51 -1.61 -7.53 -7.23
C THR A 51 -2.26 -8.79 -6.67
N ASP A 52 -1.54 -9.91 -6.67
CA ASP A 52 -1.94 -11.19 -6.06
C ASP A 52 -1.68 -11.23 -4.54
N GLY A 53 -1.15 -10.14 -3.97
CA GLY A 53 -0.86 -10.02 -2.54
C GLY A 53 0.53 -10.49 -2.13
N LYS A 54 1.38 -10.98 -3.03
CA LYS A 54 2.76 -11.34 -2.70
C LYS A 54 3.58 -10.08 -2.41
N VAL A 55 4.31 -10.08 -1.29
CA VAL A 55 5.21 -8.99 -0.90
C VAL A 55 6.66 -9.46 -1.03
N GLN A 56 7.51 -8.67 -1.67
CA GLN A 56 8.92 -8.98 -1.91
C GLN A 56 9.83 -7.81 -1.52
N ASP A 57 11.07 -8.12 -1.13
CA ASP A 57 12.12 -7.12 -0.95
C ASP A 57 12.63 -6.57 -2.30
N ALA A 58 13.54 -5.60 -2.25
CA ALA A 58 14.17 -5.01 -3.44
C ALA A 58 14.98 -6.02 -4.29
N ASN A 59 15.34 -7.19 -3.74
CA ASN A 59 16.02 -8.29 -4.43
C ASN A 59 15.04 -9.40 -4.89
N TYR A 60 13.73 -9.14 -4.85
CA TYR A 60 12.67 -10.08 -5.19
C TYR A 60 12.57 -11.31 -4.27
N ARG A 61 13.17 -11.30 -3.09
CA ARG A 61 12.92 -12.32 -2.07
C ARG A 61 11.55 -12.10 -1.46
N THR A 62 10.74 -13.15 -1.38
CA THR A 62 9.43 -13.07 -0.73
C THR A 62 9.59 -12.73 0.74
N LEU A 63 8.84 -11.74 1.23
CA LEU A 63 8.73 -11.39 2.64
C LEU A 63 7.46 -11.97 3.27
N GLY A 64 6.39 -12.11 2.47
CA GLY A 64 5.12 -12.63 2.93
C GLY A 64 4.02 -12.43 1.90
N TYR A 65 2.79 -12.57 2.37
CA TYR A 65 1.58 -12.53 1.56
C TYR A 65 0.48 -11.77 2.28
N ILE A 66 -0.38 -11.13 1.49
CA ILE A 66 -1.57 -10.43 1.99
C ILE A 66 -2.76 -10.89 1.16
N GLY A 67 -3.59 -11.73 1.76
CA GLY A 67 -4.76 -12.28 1.09
C GLY A 67 -5.81 -11.21 0.78
N PHE A 68 -6.66 -11.50 -0.22
CA PHE A 68 -7.83 -10.68 -0.52
C PHE A 68 -8.83 -10.61 0.65
N ASP A 69 -8.82 -11.61 1.52
CA ASP A 69 -9.52 -11.64 2.81
C ASP A 69 -8.89 -10.72 3.87
N GLY A 70 -7.74 -10.10 3.58
CA GLY A 70 -7.02 -9.21 4.49
C GLY A 70 -6.01 -9.94 5.37
N LYS A 71 -5.88 -11.27 5.27
CA LYS A 71 -4.94 -12.04 6.10
C LYS A 71 -3.50 -11.74 5.70
N ILE A 72 -2.66 -11.36 6.67
CA ILE A 72 -1.22 -11.18 6.49
C ILE A 72 -0.49 -12.45 6.92
N GLN A 73 0.41 -12.95 6.08
CA GLN A 73 1.18 -14.17 6.35
C GLN A 73 2.68 -13.96 6.08
N ASP A 74 3.51 -14.70 6.81
CA ASP A 74 4.94 -14.82 6.52
C ASP A 74 5.22 -15.72 5.30
N VAL A 75 6.49 -15.89 4.94
CA VAL A 75 6.93 -16.79 3.85
C VAL A 75 6.55 -18.26 4.05
N ASN A 76 6.26 -18.67 5.28
CA ASN A 76 5.84 -20.03 5.65
C ASN A 76 4.32 -20.13 5.80
N TYR A 77 3.57 -19.13 5.34
CA TYR A 77 2.11 -19.03 5.46
C TYR A 77 1.58 -18.96 6.90
N ARG A 78 2.42 -18.66 7.89
CA ARG A 78 1.97 -18.41 9.27
C ARG A 78 1.30 -17.04 9.32
N THR A 79 0.12 -16.98 9.94
CA THR A 79 -0.62 -15.73 10.11
C THR A 79 0.13 -14.78 11.04
N LEU A 80 0.40 -13.57 10.56
CA LEU A 80 0.98 -12.48 11.34
C LEU A 80 -0.08 -11.50 11.84
N GLY A 81 -1.18 -11.35 11.09
CA GLY A 81 -2.25 -10.41 11.42
C GLY A 81 -3.29 -10.31 10.32
N TYR A 82 -4.13 -9.28 10.41
CA TYR A 82 -5.26 -9.04 9.51
C TYR A 82 -5.41 -7.55 9.19
N ILE A 83 -5.80 -7.23 7.95
CA ILE A 83 -6.13 -5.89 7.46
C ILE A 83 -7.57 -5.93 6.94
N GLN A 84 -8.52 -5.56 7.78
CA GLN A 84 -9.95 -5.64 7.46
C GLN A 84 -10.71 -4.51 8.16
N ASP A 85 -11.81 -4.04 7.55
CA ASP A 85 -12.71 -3.02 8.13
C ASP A 85 -11.99 -1.80 8.73
N SER A 86 -11.03 -1.24 7.99
CA SER A 86 -10.22 -0.09 8.42
C SER A 86 -9.36 -0.33 9.67
N LYS A 87 -9.11 -1.59 10.02
CA LYS A 87 -8.29 -2.02 11.17
C LYS A 87 -7.10 -2.85 10.73
N VAL A 88 -5.97 -2.63 11.39
CA VAL A 88 -4.84 -3.55 11.42
C VAL A 88 -4.91 -4.31 12.73
N GLN A 89 -4.94 -5.64 12.67
CA GLN A 89 -5.03 -6.53 13.82
C GLN A 89 -3.85 -7.48 13.86
N ASP A 90 -3.43 -7.88 15.06
CA ASP A 90 -2.48 -8.96 15.25
C ASP A 90 -3.13 -10.35 15.01
N ASN A 91 -2.34 -11.42 15.13
CA ASN A 91 -2.80 -12.79 14.94
C ASN A 91 -3.85 -13.26 15.96
N ASN A 92 -4.07 -12.52 17.05
CA ASN A 92 -5.10 -12.76 18.05
C ASN A 92 -6.33 -11.85 17.85
N TYR A 93 -6.44 -11.18 16.69
CA TYR A 93 -7.51 -10.23 16.35
C TYR A 93 -7.55 -8.98 17.23
N ARG A 94 -6.53 -8.71 18.04
CA ARG A 94 -6.44 -7.46 18.78
C ARG A 94 -6.08 -6.34 17.81
N THR A 95 -6.85 -5.25 17.84
CA THR A 95 -6.58 -4.09 16.99
C THR A 95 -5.31 -3.39 17.46
N ILE A 96 -4.36 -3.22 16.56
CA ILE A 96 -3.08 -2.54 16.80
C ILE A 96 -2.99 -1.19 16.08
N GLY A 97 -3.92 -0.92 15.16
CA GLY A 97 -4.04 0.36 14.49
C GLY A 97 -5.25 0.43 13.58
N TYR A 98 -5.47 1.63 13.05
CA TYR A 98 -6.55 1.93 12.12
C TYR A 98 -5.98 2.58 10.86
N PHE A 99 -6.68 2.38 9.75
CA PHE A 99 -6.39 3.06 8.50
C PHE A 99 -7.71 3.55 7.91
N ASP A 100 -7.87 4.86 7.75
CA ASP A 100 -9.10 5.42 7.19
C ASP A 100 -8.88 6.84 6.68
N ASN A 101 -9.60 7.22 5.62
CA ASN A 101 -9.60 8.58 5.08
C ASN A 101 -8.20 9.19 4.90
N GLY A 102 -7.25 8.39 4.41
CA GLY A 102 -5.86 8.79 4.18
C GLY A 102 -5.02 8.95 5.45
N ARG A 103 -5.46 8.41 6.59
CA ARG A 103 -4.73 8.44 7.87
C ARG A 103 -4.41 7.03 8.33
N LEU A 104 -3.22 6.87 8.90
CA LEU A 104 -2.82 5.72 9.69
C LEU A 104 -2.79 6.14 11.15
N GLN A 105 -3.41 5.35 12.01
CA GLN A 105 -3.52 5.62 13.43
C GLN A 105 -3.09 4.40 14.23
N ASP A 106 -2.55 4.63 15.43
CA ASP A 106 -2.30 3.56 16.40
C ASP A 106 -3.61 3.09 17.07
N ALA A 107 -3.51 2.10 17.96
CA ALA A 107 -4.67 1.56 18.69
C ALA A 107 -5.39 2.59 19.58
N ASN A 108 -4.77 3.74 19.89
CA ASN A 108 -5.35 4.84 20.67
C ASN A 108 -5.87 5.97 19.76
N TYR A 109 -6.02 5.73 18.46
CA TYR A 109 -6.45 6.71 17.45
C TYR A 109 -5.47 7.88 17.25
N LYS A 110 -4.25 7.80 17.80
CA LYS A 110 -3.22 8.81 17.52
C LYS A 110 -2.75 8.61 16.08
N THR A 111 -2.77 9.69 15.30
CA THR A 111 -2.29 9.65 13.92
C THR A 111 -0.77 9.41 13.91
N ILE A 112 -0.34 8.34 13.25
CA ILE A 112 1.07 7.99 13.05
C ILE A 112 1.55 8.37 11.66
N GLY A 113 0.63 8.53 10.71
CA GLY A 113 0.95 8.90 9.36
C GLY A 113 -0.25 9.18 8.46
N TYR A 114 0.05 9.55 7.24
CA TYR A 114 -0.92 9.85 6.20
C TYR A 114 -0.56 9.08 4.92
N PHE A 115 -1.58 8.72 4.14
CA PHE A 115 -1.44 8.20 2.80
C PHE A 115 -2.44 8.89 1.88
N GLU A 116 -2.02 9.25 0.67
CA GLU A 116 -2.88 9.92 -0.30
C GLU A 116 -2.81 9.20 -1.64
N GLY A 117 -3.97 8.93 -2.24
CA GLY A 117 -4.08 8.21 -3.51
C GLY A 117 -3.78 6.71 -3.43
N ILE A 118 -3.42 6.16 -2.26
CA ILE A 118 -3.13 4.74 -2.05
C ILE A 118 -4.38 3.94 -1.74
N LYS A 119 -4.48 2.76 -2.38
CA LYS A 119 -5.37 1.70 -1.90
C LYS A 119 -5.02 1.43 -0.43
N ALA A 120 -5.96 1.68 0.47
CA ALA A 120 -5.70 1.65 1.90
C ALA A 120 -5.02 0.35 2.38
N ARG A 121 -5.38 -0.79 1.74
CA ARG A 121 -4.70 -2.07 1.95
C ARG A 121 -3.22 -2.00 1.63
N TRP A 122 -2.81 -1.50 0.47
CA TRP A 122 -1.39 -1.38 0.09
C TRP A 122 -0.61 -0.44 1.01
N ALA A 123 -1.23 0.66 1.47
CA ALA A 123 -0.60 1.54 2.46
C ALA A 123 -0.33 0.78 3.76
N ALA A 124 -1.36 0.09 4.29
CA ALA A 124 -1.22 -0.73 5.50
C ALA A 124 -0.21 -1.88 5.31
N SER A 125 -0.18 -2.52 4.14
CA SER A 125 0.79 -3.54 3.76
C SER A 125 2.23 -3.00 3.78
N ALA A 126 2.46 -1.88 3.13
CA ALA A 126 3.80 -1.32 3.04
C ALA A 126 4.31 -0.88 4.41
N VAL A 127 3.41 -0.30 5.20
CA VAL A 127 3.69 0.07 6.58
C VAL A 127 4.05 -1.17 7.40
N PHE A 128 3.28 -2.26 7.28
CA PHE A 128 3.54 -3.53 7.95
C PHE A 128 4.91 -4.15 7.60
N PHE A 129 5.29 -4.17 6.32
CA PHE A 129 6.47 -4.92 5.85
C PHE A 129 7.76 -4.10 5.71
N PHE A 130 7.69 -2.78 5.55
CA PHE A 130 8.85 -1.94 5.20
C PHE A 130 9.12 -0.76 6.13
N PHE A 131 8.13 -0.30 6.88
CA PHE A 131 8.26 0.91 7.72
C PHE A 131 8.11 0.65 9.23
N PHE A 132 7.98 -0.62 9.63
CA PHE A 132 8.01 -1.09 11.02
C PHE A 132 9.24 -1.96 11.28
#